data_AF-A0A970Y202-F1
#
_entry.id   AF-A0A970Y202-F1
#
_cell.length_a   1.000
_cell.length_b   1.000
_cell.length_c   1.000
_cell.angle_alpha   90.00
_cell.angle_beta   90.00
_cell.angle_gamma   90.00
#
_symmetry.space_group_name_H-M   'P 1'
#
loop_
_entity.id
_entity.type
_entity.pdbx_description
1 polymer ?
#
loop_
_entity_poly.entity_id
_entity_poly.type
_entity_poly.pdbx_seq_one_letter_code
_entity_poly.pdbx_strand_id
1 'polypeptide(L)' 'MPIKTAKAPRPVIEKGLASPSAPAHVMTMKFVDAVPRYRQEKHYARLGIDLSRGVLSNWMLKGSQWLEPSKI' A
#
# COMPACT_ATOMS: atom_id res chain seq x y z
N MET A 1 -2.61 -16.05 33.29
CA MET A 1 -2.70 -14.61 32.99
C MET A 1 -3.53 -14.44 31.72
N PRO A 2 -4.52 -13.53 31.64
CA PRO A 2 -5.26 -13.36 30.40
C PRO A 2 -4.37 -12.67 29.36
N ILE A 3 -4.26 -13.28 28.18
CA ILE A 3 -3.55 -12.72 27.03
C ILE A 3 -4.36 -11.50 26.56
N LYS A 4 -3.86 -10.29 26.85
CA LYS A 4 -4.38 -9.05 26.28
C LYS A 4 -3.76 -8.89 24.88
N THR A 5 -4.50 -9.32 23.86
CA THR A 5 -4.11 -9.10 22.46
C THR A 5 -4.43 -7.65 22.07
N ALA A 6 -3.43 -6.89 21.63
CA ALA A 6 -3.63 -5.54 21.12
C ALA A 6 -4.52 -5.57 19.87
N LYS A 7 -5.43 -4.60 19.71
CA LYS A 7 -6.21 -4.45 18.47
C LYS A 7 -5.24 -4.29 17.30
N ALA A 8 -5.38 -5.14 16.29
CA ALA A 8 -4.59 -5.04 15.07
C ALA A 8 -4.74 -3.61 14.49
N PRO A 9 -3.64 -2.98 14.04
CA PRO A 9 -3.72 -1.67 13.41
C PRO A 9 -4.66 -1.75 12.21
N ARG A 10 -5.46 -0.70 12.01
CA ARG A 10 -6.41 -0.62 10.90
C ARG A 10 -5.69 -0.96 9.58
N PRO A 11 -6.26 -1.77 8.69
CA PRO A 11 -5.61 -2.06 7.42
C PRO A 11 -5.42 -0.77 6.61
N VAL A 12 -4.25 -0.60 6.00
CA VAL A 12 -3.89 0.59 5.19
C VAL A 12 -4.86 0.76 4.00
N ILE A 13 -5.43 -0.33 3.51
CA ILE A 13 -6.43 -0.35 2.44
C ILE A 13 -7.67 -1.07 2.96
N GLU A 14 -8.73 -0.32 3.26
CA GLU A 14 -10.04 -0.90 3.54
C GLU A 14 -10.63 -1.57 2.30
N LYS A 15 -11.09 -2.82 2.47
CA LYS A 15 -11.83 -3.64 1.48
C LYS A 15 -11.06 -4.12 0.23
N GLY A 16 -9.73 -4.05 0.23
CA GLY A 16 -8.90 -4.66 -0.81
C GLY A 16 -8.27 -5.96 -0.35
N LEU A 17 -8.19 -6.98 -1.22
CA LEU A 17 -7.38 -8.20 -1.05
C LEU A 17 -5.87 -7.92 -0.89
N ALA A 18 -5.46 -6.65 -0.95
CA ALA A 18 -4.10 -6.21 -0.78
C ALA A 18 -3.71 -6.27 0.70
N SER A 19 -2.85 -7.24 1.04
CA SER A 19 -2.08 -7.22 2.30
C SER A 19 -1.44 -5.83 2.52
N PRO A 20 -1.26 -5.35 3.76
CA PRO A 20 -0.53 -4.11 4.06
C PRO A 20 0.87 -4.03 3.40
N SER A 21 1.47 -5.18 3.05
CA SER A 21 2.72 -5.27 2.30
C SER A 21 2.64 -4.72 0.87
N ALA A 22 1.47 -4.79 0.21
CA ALA A 22 1.29 -4.35 -1.17
C ALA A 22 1.47 -2.83 -1.37
N PRO A 23 0.80 -1.94 -0.61
CA PRO A 23 1.04 -0.50 -0.72
C PRO A 23 2.48 -0.12 -0.31
N ALA A 24 3.08 -0.80 0.67
CA ALA A 24 4.47 -0.59 1.05
C ALA A 24 5.42 -0.90 -0.12
N HIS A 25 5.22 -2.03 -0.81
CA HIS A 25 6.02 -2.40 -1.97
C HIS A 25 5.87 -1.40 -3.13
N VAL A 26 4.65 -0.91 -3.39
CA VAL A 26 4.40 0.13 -4.39
C VAL A 26 5.15 1.43 -4.07
N MET A 27 5.21 1.81 -2.79
CA MET A 27 5.96 2.98 -2.34
C MET A 27 7.47 2.77 -2.49
N THR A 28 8.00 1.61 -2.12
CA THR A 28 9.41 1.26 -2.35
C THR A 28 9.76 1.36 -3.83
N MET A 29 8.97 0.75 -4.72
CA MET A 29 9.18 0.85 -6.15
C MET A 29 9.19 2.30 -6.66
N LYS A 30 8.37 3.18 -6.08
CA LYS A 30 8.28 4.57 -6.51
C LYS A 30 9.44 5.42 -6.01
N PHE A 31 9.80 5.29 -4.74
CA PHE A 31 10.73 6.19 -4.05
C PHE A 31 12.16 5.65 -3.94
N VAL A 32 12.33 4.34 -3.81
CA VAL A 32 13.64 3.68 -3.75
C VAL A 32 14.10 3.32 -5.16
N ASP A 33 13.27 2.61 -5.92
CA ASP A 33 13.64 2.10 -7.25
C ASP A 33 13.35 3.09 -8.39
N ALA A 34 12.81 4.27 -8.08
CA ALA A 34 12.44 5.31 -9.04
C ALA A 34 11.57 4.81 -10.22
N VAL A 35 10.76 3.78 -10.01
CA VAL A 35 9.93 3.16 -11.06
C VAL A 35 8.72 4.06 -11.38
N PRO A 36 8.51 4.43 -12.66
CA PRO A 36 7.36 5.22 -13.05
C PRO A 36 6.06 4.38 -13.03
N ARG A 37 4.93 5.06 -12.82
CA ARG A 37 3.60 4.43 -12.61
C ARG A 37 3.16 3.48 -13.72
N TYR A 38 3.38 3.85 -14.98
CA TYR A 38 3.05 3.00 -16.12
C TYR A 38 3.85 1.68 -16.12
N ARG A 39 5.06 1.69 -15.54
CA ARG A 39 5.91 0.50 -15.44
C ARG A 39 5.47 -0.39 -14.29
N GLN A 40 5.03 0.20 -13.18
CA GLN A 40 4.39 -0.54 -12.08
C GLN A 40 3.10 -1.22 -12.55
N GLU A 41 2.23 -0.51 -13.26
CA GLU A 41 1.00 -1.05 -13.85
C GLU A 41 1.30 -2.25 -14.77
N LYS A 42 2.28 -2.12 -15.68
CA LYS A 42 2.72 -3.24 -16.53
C LYS A 42 3.32 -4.41 -15.73
N HIS A 43 4.00 -4.13 -14.62
CA HIS A 43 4.57 -5.17 -13.76
C HIS A 43 3.47 -6.00 -13.10
N TYR A 44 2.46 -5.36 -12.52
CA TYR A 44 1.31 -6.06 -11.94
C TYR A 44 0.48 -6.80 -12.99
N ALA A 45 0.28 -6.20 -14.17
CA ALA A 45 -0.42 -6.86 -15.27
C ALA A 45 0.28 -8.19 -15.70
N ARG A 46 1.62 -8.24 -15.67
CA ARG A 46 2.38 -9.48 -15.93
C ARG A 46 2.20 -10.54 -14.86
N LEU A 47 1.90 -10.13 -13.62
CA LEU A 47 1.57 -11.02 -12.51
C LEU A 47 0.10 -11.45 -12.52
N GLY A 48 -0.67 -11.09 -13.55
CA GLY A 48 -2.11 -11.35 -13.64
C GLY A 48 -2.97 -10.45 -12.75
N ILE A 49 -2.39 -9.38 -12.20
CA ILE A 49 -3.06 -8.42 -11.33
C ILE A 49 -3.36 -7.17 -12.14
N ASP A 50 -4.64 -6.95 -12.46
CA ASP A 50 -5.06 -5.71 -13.11
C ASP A 50 -5.12 -4.57 -12.08
N LEU A 51 -4.06 -3.76 -12.06
CA LEU A 51 -3.92 -2.65 -11.13
C LEU A 51 -3.75 -1.34 -11.90
N SER A 52 -4.84 -0.57 -12.00
CA SER A 52 -4.81 0.71 -12.70
C SER A 52 -3.94 1.74 -11.99
N ARG A 53 -3.42 2.71 -12.74
CA ARG A 53 -2.69 3.86 -12.16
C ARG A 53 -3.47 4.60 -11.08
N GLY A 54 -4.80 4.66 -11.21
CA GLY A 54 -5.68 5.31 -10.22
C GLY A 54 -5.65 4.58 -8.88
N VAL A 55 -5.68 3.25 -8.89
CA VAL A 55 -5.57 2.40 -7.69
C VAL A 55 -4.21 2.60 -7.01
N LEU A 56 -3.12 2.54 -7.79
CA LEU A 56 -1.76 2.79 -7.29
C LEU A 56 -1.61 4.18 -6.66
N SER A 57 -2.19 5.22 -7.28
CA SER A 57 -2.20 6.58 -6.73
C SER A 57 -2.99 6.66 -5.43
N ASN A 58 -4.17 6.05 -5.37
CA ASN A 58 -4.99 6.01 -4.18
C ASN A 58 -4.26 5.30 -3.01
N TRP A 59 -3.53 4.22 -3.30
CA TRP A 59 -2.72 3.53 -2.29
C TRP A 59 -1.59 4.41 -1.73
N MET A 60 -0.96 5.24 -2.56
CA MET A 60 0.01 6.23 -2.08
C MET A 60 -0.63 7.28 -1.17
N LEU A 61 -1.77 7.84 -1.57
CA LEU A 61 -2.48 8.84 -0.78
C LEU A 61 -2.91 8.29 0.58
N LYS A 62 -3.41 7.05 0.61
CA LYS A 62 -3.74 6.37 1.86
C LYS A 62 -2.49 6.13 2.68
N GLY A 63 -1.43 5.57 2.11
CA GLY A 63 -0.20 5.33 2.87
C GLY A 63 0.49 6.61 3.35
N SER A 64 0.36 7.75 2.66
CA SER A 64 0.89 9.02 3.16
C SER A 64 0.15 9.49 4.41
N GLN A 65 -1.18 9.30 4.49
CA GLN A 65 -1.95 9.59 5.71
C GLN A 65 -1.50 8.74 6.91
N TRP A 66 -0.93 7.56 6.66
CA TRP A 66 -0.35 6.70 7.69
C TRP A 66 1.05 7.12 8.13
N LEU A 67 1.77 7.79 7.24
CA LEU A 67 3.12 8.32 7.49
C LEU A 67 3.09 9.75 8.03
N GLU A 68 1.96 10.44 7.96
CA GLU A 68 1.81 11.71 8.65
C GLU A 68 2.07 11.49 10.14
N PRO A 69 2.85 12.37 10.78
CA PRO A 69 3.08 12.29 12.20
C PRO A 69 1.73 12.26 12.88
N SER A 70 1.50 11.22 13.69
CA SER A 70 0.34 11.18 14.56
C SER A 70 0.30 12.50 15.31
N LYS A 71 -0.78 13.28 15.15
CA LYS A 71 -1.17 14.31 16.12
C LYS A 71 -1.31 13.59 17.47
N ILE A 72 -0.20 13.44 18.18
CA ILE A 72 -0.10 13.12 19.59
C ILE A 72 0.01 14.46 20.30
#